data_AF-A0A3P8ERM3-F1
#
_entry.id   AF-A0A3P8ERM3-F1
#
_cell.length_a   1.000
_cell.length_b   1.000
_cell.length_c   1.000
_cell.angle_alpha   90.00
_cell.angle_beta   90.00
_cell.angle_gamma   90.00
#
_symmetry.space_group_name_H-M   'P 1'
#
loop_
_entity.id
_entity.type
_entity.pdbx_description
1 polymer ?
#
loop_
_entity_poly.entity_id
_entity_poly.type
_entity_poly.pdbx_seq_one_letter_code
_entity_poly.pdbx_strand_id
1 'polypeptide(L)'
;MYDLKRRELDQRACELQKAEEQCRRAINVAMQRYNKLLKEESDQKALLKAKQTEDDNMTEICNAIYGDFLSENPAQAISAFGTNRIIPDRYKGMTLEQIKDIRKSQEEQMKEREVSDCLARQLARQKQEDEEWDNQLLKSSRLGLLIEREIERSTREINRKVAEKNLQLAHEQKAFQDYLNKEVSCEVVF
;
A
#
# COMPACT_ATOMS: atom_id res chain seq x y z
N MET A 1 57.37 51.37 -103.89
CA MET A 1 56.08 50.65 -103.73
C MET A 1 56.15 49.50 -102.72
N TYR A 2 57.19 48.65 -102.73
CA TYR A 2 57.32 47.52 -101.78
C TYR A 2 57.56 47.92 -100.31
N ASP A 3 58.36 48.95 -100.04
CA ASP A 3 58.69 49.34 -98.66
C ASP A 3 57.52 49.95 -97.89
N LEU A 4 56.63 50.66 -98.59
CA LEU A 4 55.41 51.21 -98.00
C LEU A 4 54.47 50.08 -97.56
N LYS A 5 54.33 49.06 -98.42
CA LYS A 5 53.50 47.87 -98.13
C LYS A 5 54.04 47.06 -96.96
N ARG A 6 55.36 46.93 -96.84
CA ARG A 6 56.02 46.23 -95.72
C ARG A 6 55.75 46.94 -94.39
N ARG A 7 55.88 48.27 -94.35
CA ARG A 7 55.56 49.08 -93.17
C ARG A 7 54.08 48.99 -92.76
N GLU A 8 53.16 48.97 -93.73
CA GLU A 8 51.72 48.77 -93.45
C GLU A 8 51.43 47.40 -92.84
N LEU A 9 52.08 46.34 -93.33
CA LEU A 9 51.92 44.99 -92.78
C LEU A 9 52.50 44.86 -91.37
N ASP A 10 53.66 45.47 -91.11
CA ASP A 10 54.28 45.50 -89.78
C ASP A 10 53.41 46.29 -88.79
N GLN A 11 52.82 47.42 -89.21
CA GLN A 11 51.88 48.18 -88.37
C GLN A 11 50.62 47.36 -88.05
N ARG A 12 50.03 46.70 -89.04
CA ARG A 12 48.89 45.79 -88.83
C ARG A 12 49.23 44.63 -87.91
N ALA A 13 50.43 44.05 -88.03
CA ALA A 13 50.88 42.97 -87.15
C ALA A 13 51.00 43.47 -85.69
N CYS A 14 51.55 44.66 -85.47
CA CYS A 14 51.61 45.27 -84.14
C CYS A 14 50.22 45.59 -83.57
N GLU A 15 49.28 46.05 -84.39
CA GLU A 15 47.89 46.31 -83.98
C GLU A 15 47.15 45.02 -83.61
N LEU A 16 47.30 43.97 -84.41
CA LEU A 16 46.72 42.65 -84.14
C LEU A 16 47.27 42.04 -82.85
N GLN A 17 48.59 42.13 -82.62
CA GLN A 17 49.20 41.65 -81.38
C GLN A 17 48.68 42.42 -80.15
N LYS A 18 48.55 43.75 -80.24
CA LYS A 18 47.96 44.55 -79.15
C LYS A 18 46.51 44.17 -78.87
N ALA A 19 45.71 43.94 -79.92
CA ALA A 19 44.33 43.49 -79.78
C ALA A 19 44.25 42.09 -79.14
N GLU A 20 45.11 41.16 -79.55
CA GLU A 20 45.19 39.82 -78.94
C GLU A 20 45.56 39.89 -77.46
N GLU A 21 46.57 40.69 -77.10
CA GLU A 21 46.98 40.89 -75.71
C GLU A 21 45.85 41.51 -74.87
N GLN A 22 45.11 42.47 -75.42
CA GLN A 22 43.95 43.07 -74.76
C GLN A 22 42.83 42.04 -74.56
N CYS A 23 42.51 41.23 -75.57
CA CYS A 23 41.54 40.14 -75.47
C CYS A 23 41.96 39.13 -74.41
N ARG A 24 43.24 38.72 -74.39
CA ARG A 24 43.78 37.78 -73.40
C ARG A 24 43.68 38.33 -71.98
N ARG A 25 44.01 39.62 -71.79
CA ARG A 25 43.84 40.31 -70.50
C ARG A 25 42.37 40.37 -70.10
N ALA A 26 41.47 40.69 -71.02
CA ALA A 26 40.04 40.74 -70.75
C ALA A 26 39.48 39.36 -70.33
N ILE A 27 39.89 38.29 -71.02
CA ILE A 27 39.53 36.90 -70.67
C ILE A 27 40.06 36.54 -69.28
N ASN A 28 41.33 36.84 -68.99
CA ASN A 28 41.93 36.54 -67.69
C ASN A 28 41.22 37.29 -66.55
N VAL A 29 40.88 38.57 -66.73
CA VAL A 29 40.12 39.33 -65.73
C VAL A 29 38.72 38.75 -65.56
N ALA A 30 38.04 38.36 -66.65
CA ALA A 30 36.73 37.71 -66.57
C ALA A 30 36.80 36.36 -65.83
N MET A 31 37.80 35.52 -66.11
CA MET A 31 38.03 34.25 -65.42
C MET A 31 38.35 34.46 -63.93
N GLN A 32 39.19 35.44 -63.59
CA GLN A 32 39.49 35.76 -62.19
C GLN A 32 38.23 36.19 -61.44
N ARG A 33 37.38 37.02 -62.06
CA ARG A 33 36.09 37.43 -61.48
C ARG A 33 35.16 36.23 -61.30
N TYR A 34 35.04 35.37 -62.31
CA TYR A 34 34.23 34.16 -62.25
C TYR A 34 34.69 33.21 -61.13
N ASN A 35 35.99 32.93 -61.05
CA ASN A 35 36.55 32.07 -60.00
C ASN A 35 36.35 32.67 -58.60
N LYS A 36 36.43 34.01 -58.48
CA LYS A 36 36.15 34.70 -57.23
C LYS A 36 34.69 34.52 -56.81
N LEU A 37 33.74 34.74 -57.72
CA LEU A 37 32.31 34.55 -57.47
C LEU A 37 31.98 33.08 -57.13
N LEU A 38 32.59 32.12 -57.84
CA LEU A 38 32.41 30.70 -57.57
C LEU A 38 32.93 30.31 -56.17
N LYS A 39 34.06 30.89 -55.74
CA LYS A 39 34.58 30.69 -54.39
C LYS A 39 33.64 31.28 -53.34
N GLU A 40 33.16 32.51 -53.55
CA GLU A 40 32.19 33.14 -52.64
C GLU A 40 30.89 32.33 -52.51
N GLU A 41 30.36 31.80 -53.63
CA GLU A 41 29.19 30.91 -53.61
C GLU A 41 29.48 29.60 -52.84
N SER A 42 30.64 29.00 -53.06
CA SER A 42 31.06 27.78 -52.36
C SER A 42 31.20 28.02 -50.85
N ASP A 43 31.81 29.13 -50.45
CA ASP A 43 32.01 29.50 -49.05
C ASP A 43 30.64 29.77 -48.36
N GLN A 44 29.71 30.43 -49.06
CA GLN A 44 28.34 30.63 -48.57
C GLN A 44 27.59 29.31 -48.40
N LYS A 45 27.68 28.40 -49.38
CA LYS A 45 27.08 27.05 -49.28
C LYS A 45 27.67 26.26 -48.13
N ALA A 46 28.99 26.34 -47.93
CA ALA A 46 29.65 25.67 -46.81
C ALA A 46 29.18 26.21 -45.46
N LEU A 47 29.02 27.53 -45.33
CA LEU A 47 28.50 28.16 -44.11
C LEU A 47 27.04 27.76 -43.83
N LEU A 48 26.18 27.76 -44.85
CA LEU A 48 24.80 27.31 -44.71
C LEU A 48 24.72 25.84 -44.30
N LYS A 49 25.54 24.99 -44.92
CA LYS A 49 25.59 23.56 -44.58
C LYS A 49 26.11 23.35 -43.15
N ALA A 50 27.14 24.07 -42.73
CA ALA A 50 27.64 24.00 -41.36
C ALA A 50 26.57 24.40 -40.35
N LYS A 51 25.80 25.45 -40.64
CA LYS A 51 24.67 25.86 -39.80
C LYS A 51 23.58 24.79 -39.73
N GLN A 52 23.20 24.22 -40.87
CA GLN A 52 22.23 23.12 -40.90
C GLN A 52 22.70 21.92 -40.08
N THR A 53 23.96 21.53 -40.21
CA THR A 53 24.53 20.43 -39.42
C THR A 53 24.49 20.73 -37.92
N GLU A 54 24.75 21.98 -37.51
CA GLU A 54 24.65 22.36 -36.10
C GLU A 54 23.20 22.31 -35.59
N ASP A 55 22.25 22.80 -36.39
CA ASP A 55 20.83 22.75 -36.07
C ASP A 55 20.33 21.28 -35.97
N ASP A 56 20.77 20.41 -36.87
CA ASP A 56 20.48 18.97 -36.86
C ASP A 56 21.07 18.28 -35.63
N ASN A 57 22.35 18.56 -35.31
CA ASN A 57 23.03 18.03 -34.12
C ASN A 57 22.30 18.44 -32.84
N MET A 58 21.89 19.71 -32.75
CA MET A 58 21.13 20.21 -31.59
C MET A 58 19.78 19.51 -31.47
N THR A 59 19.11 19.28 -32.60
CA THR A 59 17.83 18.56 -32.64
C THR A 59 17.99 17.12 -32.18
N GLU A 60 19.06 16.43 -32.60
CA GLU A 60 19.38 15.07 -32.14
C GLU A 60 19.62 15.03 -30.63
N ILE A 61 20.41 15.96 -30.11
CA ILE A 61 20.69 16.08 -28.67
C ILE A 61 19.40 16.31 -27.88
N CYS A 62 18.56 17.25 -28.31
CA CYS A 62 17.27 17.49 -27.66
C CYS A 62 16.38 16.24 -27.69
N ASN A 63 16.28 15.57 -28.83
CA ASN A 63 15.48 14.35 -28.97
C ASN A 63 15.99 13.22 -28.08
N ALA A 64 17.31 13.10 -27.89
CA ALA A 64 17.88 12.12 -26.97
C ALA A 64 17.53 12.46 -25.52
N ILE A 65 17.73 13.71 -25.09
CA ILE A 65 17.50 14.18 -23.72
C ILE A 65 16.02 14.07 -23.33
N TYR A 66 15.14 14.57 -24.19
CA TYR A 66 13.68 14.52 -23.98
C TYR A 66 13.07 13.18 -24.41
N GLY A 67 13.89 12.28 -24.92
CA GLY A 67 13.49 10.94 -25.27
C GLY A 67 13.03 10.16 -24.04
N ASP A 68 12.09 9.26 -24.28
CA ASP A 68 11.52 8.34 -23.31
C ASP A 68 12.58 7.44 -22.62
N PHE A 69 13.69 7.18 -23.30
CA PHE A 69 14.77 6.36 -22.76
C PHE A 69 15.51 7.06 -21.62
N LEU A 70 16.00 8.28 -21.84
CA LEU A 70 16.79 9.03 -20.84
C LEU A 70 15.93 9.71 -19.78
N SER A 71 14.70 10.11 -20.10
CA SER A 71 13.75 10.67 -19.12
C SER A 71 13.15 9.62 -18.18
N GLU A 72 13.43 8.34 -18.45
CA GLU A 72 12.90 7.18 -17.75
C GLU A 72 11.37 7.17 -17.62
N ASN A 73 10.64 7.73 -18.58
CA ASN A 73 9.18 7.88 -18.52
C ASN A 73 8.42 6.57 -18.16
N PRO A 74 7.68 6.51 -17.03
CA PRO A 74 6.94 5.31 -16.61
C PRO A 74 5.73 4.99 -17.49
N ALA A 75 5.24 5.95 -18.28
CA ALA A 75 4.11 5.75 -19.18
C ALA A 75 4.40 4.70 -20.28
N GLN A 76 5.68 4.45 -20.58
CA GLN A 76 6.09 3.39 -21.50
C GLN A 76 5.64 1.98 -21.08
N ALA A 77 5.37 1.78 -19.79
CA ALA A 77 4.92 0.52 -19.25
C ALA A 77 3.41 0.30 -19.47
N ILE A 78 2.65 1.31 -19.89
CA ILE A 78 1.20 1.21 -20.08
C ILE A 78 0.91 0.38 -21.35
N SER A 79 0.15 -0.70 -21.18
CA SER A 79 -0.23 -1.55 -22.30
C SER A 79 -1.36 -0.92 -23.12
N ALA A 80 -1.24 -0.96 -24.45
CA ALA A 80 -2.34 -0.60 -25.36
C ALA A 80 -3.57 -1.52 -25.21
N PHE A 81 -3.40 -2.73 -24.66
CA PHE A 81 -4.48 -3.69 -24.45
C PHE A 81 -5.29 -3.45 -23.18
N GLY A 82 -5.01 -2.39 -22.42
CA GLY A 82 -5.84 -1.94 -21.31
C GLY A 82 -5.04 -1.47 -20.09
N THR A 83 -5.65 -0.59 -19.29
CA THR A 83 -5.02 0.12 -18.15
C THR A 83 -4.52 -0.80 -17.04
N ASN A 84 -5.14 -1.97 -16.87
CA ASN A 84 -4.73 -2.95 -15.84
C ASN A 84 -3.54 -3.81 -16.27
N ARG A 85 -3.09 -3.70 -17.54
CA ARG A 85 -1.98 -4.48 -18.08
C ARG A 85 -0.76 -3.60 -18.23
N ILE A 86 0.38 -4.15 -17.84
CA ILE A 86 1.67 -3.49 -17.88
C ILE A 86 2.57 -4.28 -18.83
N ILE A 87 3.38 -3.58 -19.62
CA ILE A 87 4.42 -4.17 -20.45
C ILE A 87 5.58 -4.56 -19.52
N PRO A 88 5.85 -5.87 -19.30
CA PRO A 88 6.79 -6.32 -18.27
C PRO A 88 8.19 -5.74 -18.45
N ASP A 89 8.68 -5.74 -19.68
CA ASP A 89 10.04 -5.32 -20.04
C ASP A 89 10.30 -3.83 -19.80
N ARG A 90 9.23 -3.03 -19.68
CA ARG A 90 9.28 -1.56 -19.53
C ARG A 90 8.84 -1.11 -18.14
N TYR A 91 8.54 -2.05 -17.25
CA TYR A 91 8.07 -1.74 -15.91
C TYR A 91 9.20 -1.22 -15.02
N LYS A 92 8.98 -0.05 -14.40
CA LYS A 92 9.98 0.66 -13.57
C LYS A 92 9.59 0.74 -12.08
N GLY A 93 8.65 -0.10 -11.66
CA GLY A 93 8.14 -0.11 -10.29
C GLY A 93 6.83 0.65 -10.12
N MET A 94 6.37 0.67 -8.88
CA MET A 94 5.10 1.29 -8.50
C MET A 94 5.21 2.81 -8.42
N THR A 95 4.11 3.49 -8.70
CA THR A 95 4.01 4.95 -8.50
C THR A 95 4.05 5.30 -7.02
N LEU A 96 4.46 6.53 -6.70
CA LEU A 96 4.48 7.01 -5.32
C LEU A 96 3.08 7.00 -4.68
N GLU A 97 2.04 7.19 -5.48
CA GLU A 97 0.64 7.12 -5.03
C GLU A 97 0.27 5.70 -4.61
N GLN A 98 0.56 4.70 -5.44
CA GLN A 98 0.36 3.29 -5.10
C GLN A 98 1.13 2.88 -3.84
N ILE A 99 2.38 3.35 -3.69
CA ILE A 99 3.17 3.07 -2.50
C ILE A 99 2.55 3.71 -1.25
N LYS A 100 2.02 4.94 -1.36
CA LYS A 100 1.31 5.60 -0.25
C LYS A 100 0.05 4.84 0.13
N ASP A 101 -0.73 4.37 -0.84
CA ASP A 101 -1.93 3.59 -0.60
C ASP A 101 -1.62 2.28 0.13
N ILE A 102 -0.56 1.58 -0.30
CA ILE A 102 -0.09 0.36 0.39
C ILE A 102 0.28 0.68 1.84
N ARG A 103 1.03 1.76 2.09
CA ARG A 103 1.41 2.17 3.45
C ARG A 103 0.19 2.48 4.31
N LYS A 104 -0.80 3.19 3.75
CA LYS A 104 -2.06 3.48 4.44
C LYS A 104 -2.81 2.19 4.80
N SER A 105 -2.93 1.25 3.86
CA SER A 105 -3.56 -0.04 4.14
C SER A 105 -2.81 -0.85 5.20
N GLN A 106 -1.48 -0.77 5.24
CA GLN A 106 -0.68 -1.42 6.29
C GLN A 106 -0.94 -0.79 7.67
N GLU A 107 -1.06 0.53 7.76
CA GLU A 107 -1.42 1.22 9.01
C GLU A 107 -2.81 0.84 9.50
N GLU A 108 -3.78 0.70 8.58
CA GLU A 108 -5.14 0.24 8.90
C GLU A 108 -5.11 -1.21 9.43
N GLN A 109 -4.39 -2.11 8.76
CA GLN A 109 -4.23 -3.50 9.20
C GLN A 109 -3.57 -3.62 10.58
N MET A 110 -2.58 -2.78 10.90
CA MET A 110 -1.97 -2.78 12.23
C MET A 110 -2.99 -2.39 13.31
N LYS A 111 -3.79 -1.35 13.06
CA LYS A 111 -4.83 -0.91 14.00
C LYS A 111 -5.90 -1.99 14.18
N GLU A 112 -6.37 -2.59 13.09
CA GLU A 112 -7.35 -3.68 13.15
C GLU A 112 -6.81 -4.87 13.95
N ARG A 113 -5.54 -5.22 13.75
CA ARG A 113 -4.88 -6.28 14.50
C ARG A 113 -4.77 -5.96 15.99
N GLU A 114 -4.37 -4.74 16.34
CA GLU A 114 -4.30 -4.30 17.74
C GLU A 114 -5.67 -4.37 18.44
N VAL A 115 -6.72 -3.93 17.76
CA VAL A 115 -8.10 -4.01 18.27
C VAL A 115 -8.53 -5.47 18.44
N SER A 116 -8.28 -6.32 17.44
CA SER A 116 -8.58 -7.75 17.51
C SER A 116 -7.84 -8.44 18.65
N ASP A 117 -6.55 -8.16 18.83
CA ASP A 117 -5.73 -8.71 19.90
C ASP A 117 -6.22 -8.23 21.28
N CYS A 118 -6.63 -6.96 21.40
CA CYS A 118 -7.23 -6.42 22.61
C CYS A 118 -8.54 -7.13 22.97
N LEU A 119 -9.42 -7.31 21.97
CA LEU A 119 -10.71 -7.99 22.15
C LEU A 119 -10.52 -9.45 22.52
N ALA A 120 -9.56 -10.16 21.90
CA ALA A 120 -9.22 -11.52 22.27
C ALA A 120 -8.73 -11.64 23.73
N ARG A 121 -7.93 -10.68 24.21
CA ARG A 121 -7.49 -10.62 25.62
C ARG A 121 -8.64 -10.31 26.58
N GLN A 122 -9.63 -9.52 26.16
CA GLN A 122 -10.82 -9.27 26.97
C GLN A 122 -11.70 -10.51 27.06
N LEU A 123 -11.95 -11.18 25.94
CA LEU A 123 -12.74 -12.40 25.90
C LEU A 123 -12.09 -13.53 26.73
N ALA A 124 -10.77 -13.68 26.65
CA ALA A 124 -10.03 -14.63 27.46
C ALA A 124 -10.17 -14.35 28.97
N ARG A 125 -10.17 -13.06 29.37
CA ARG A 125 -10.39 -12.66 30.77
C ARG A 125 -11.81 -12.96 31.22
N GLN A 126 -12.82 -12.59 30.44
CA GLN A 126 -14.23 -12.88 30.75
C GLN A 126 -14.44 -14.39 30.92
N LYS A 127 -13.85 -15.20 30.05
CA LYS A 127 -13.94 -16.66 30.17
C LYS A 127 -13.34 -17.19 31.46
N GLN A 128 -12.21 -16.65 31.91
CA GLN A 128 -11.61 -17.01 33.20
C GLN A 128 -12.51 -16.58 34.37
N GLU A 129 -13.08 -15.38 34.32
CA GLU A 129 -14.02 -14.88 35.35
C GLU A 129 -15.29 -15.74 35.43
N ASP A 130 -15.84 -16.16 34.28
CA ASP A 130 -17.00 -17.05 34.21
C ASP A 130 -16.66 -18.44 34.81
N GLU A 131 -15.51 -19.00 34.46
CA GLU A 131 -15.01 -20.27 35.03
C GLU A 131 -14.82 -20.17 36.56
N GLU A 132 -14.33 -19.04 37.07
CA GLU A 132 -14.20 -18.79 38.50
C GLU A 132 -15.56 -18.68 39.19
N TRP A 133 -16.52 -17.98 38.57
CA TRP A 133 -17.89 -17.85 39.07
C TRP A 133 -18.61 -19.18 39.17
N ASP A 134 -18.52 -20.01 38.12
CA ASP A 134 -19.10 -21.36 38.10
C ASP A 134 -18.51 -22.24 39.20
N ASN A 135 -17.19 -22.15 39.40
CA ASN A 135 -16.50 -22.86 40.49
C ASN A 135 -16.97 -22.40 41.88
N GLN A 136 -17.19 -21.09 42.08
CA GLN A 136 -17.73 -20.58 43.34
C GLN A 136 -19.16 -21.03 43.57
N LEU A 137 -20.01 -20.97 42.54
CA LEU A 137 -21.40 -21.42 42.59
C LEU A 137 -21.48 -22.90 42.95
N LEU A 138 -20.64 -23.75 42.35
CA LEU A 138 -20.57 -25.18 42.65
C LEU A 138 -20.15 -25.44 44.10
N LYS A 139 -19.12 -24.72 44.60
CA LYS A 139 -18.67 -24.84 45.99
C LYS A 139 -19.76 -24.39 46.98
N SER A 140 -20.42 -23.28 46.69
CA SER A 140 -21.53 -22.75 47.50
C SER A 140 -22.70 -23.73 47.55
N SER A 141 -23.11 -24.27 46.41
CA SER A 141 -24.17 -25.28 46.31
C SER A 141 -23.83 -26.54 47.12
N ARG A 142 -22.58 -27.01 47.01
CA ARG A 142 -22.09 -28.15 47.79
C ARG A 142 -22.12 -27.88 49.29
N LEU A 143 -21.72 -26.68 49.72
CA LEU A 143 -21.76 -26.28 51.13
C LEU A 143 -23.21 -26.20 51.64
N GLY A 144 -24.12 -25.63 50.87
CA GLY A 144 -25.55 -25.58 51.17
C GLY A 144 -26.14 -26.97 51.44
N LEU A 145 -25.86 -27.94 50.55
CA LEU A 145 -26.30 -29.33 50.72
C LEU A 145 -25.73 -30.00 51.99
N LEU A 146 -24.49 -29.68 52.36
CA LEU A 146 -23.90 -30.21 53.60
C LEU A 146 -24.58 -29.63 54.84
N ILE A 147 -24.84 -28.32 54.84
CA ILE A 147 -25.55 -27.64 55.93
C ILE A 147 -26.99 -28.16 56.05
N GLU A 148 -27.70 -28.32 54.94
CA GLU A 148 -29.07 -28.86 54.92
C GLU A 148 -29.12 -30.27 55.51
N ARG A 149 -28.16 -31.14 55.16
CA ARG A 149 -28.01 -32.47 55.76
C ARG A 149 -27.73 -32.42 57.25
N GLU A 150 -26.91 -31.47 57.72
CA GLU A 150 -26.61 -31.29 59.14
C GLU A 150 -27.89 -30.87 59.91
N ILE A 151 -28.66 -29.94 59.35
CA ILE A 151 -29.96 -29.51 59.88
C ILE A 151 -30.94 -30.68 59.93
N GLU A 152 -31.05 -31.48 58.87
CA GLU A 152 -31.89 -32.68 58.86
C GLU A 152 -31.51 -33.68 59.95
N ARG A 153 -30.21 -33.90 60.19
CA ARG A 153 -29.74 -34.78 61.27
C ARG A 153 -30.13 -34.23 62.64
N SER A 154 -29.86 -32.95 62.88
CA SER A 154 -30.18 -32.28 64.15
C SER A 154 -31.68 -32.27 64.42
N THR A 155 -32.51 -31.95 63.42
CA THR A 155 -33.97 -31.96 63.54
C THR A 155 -34.52 -33.36 63.82
N ARG A 156 -33.98 -34.41 63.17
CA ARG A 156 -34.33 -35.81 63.49
C ARG A 156 -34.00 -36.16 64.95
N GLU A 157 -32.84 -35.75 65.45
CA GLU A 157 -32.47 -35.96 66.86
C GLU A 157 -33.38 -35.22 67.83
N ILE A 158 -33.72 -33.96 67.54
CA ILE A 158 -34.66 -33.17 68.35
C ILE A 158 -36.04 -33.84 68.34
N ASN A 159 -36.56 -34.20 67.17
CA ASN A 159 -37.85 -34.87 67.03
C ASN A 159 -37.90 -36.20 67.78
N ARG A 160 -36.80 -36.97 67.77
CA ARG A 160 -36.68 -38.19 68.56
C ARG A 160 -36.77 -37.91 70.06
N LYS A 161 -36.01 -36.92 70.57
CA LYS A 161 -36.06 -36.53 71.99
C LYS A 161 -37.45 -36.05 72.42
N VAL A 162 -38.13 -35.29 71.56
CA VAL A 162 -39.52 -34.85 71.78
C VAL A 162 -40.47 -36.03 71.81
N ALA A 163 -40.34 -36.99 70.88
CA ALA A 163 -41.16 -38.19 70.86
C ALA A 163 -40.97 -39.07 72.11
N GLU A 164 -39.72 -39.25 72.56
CA GLU A 164 -39.40 -39.97 73.80
C GLU A 164 -40.02 -39.29 75.03
N LYS A 165 -39.96 -37.95 75.10
CA LYS A 165 -40.60 -37.18 76.17
C LYS A 165 -42.13 -37.23 76.12
N ASN A 166 -42.72 -37.15 74.94
CA ASN A 166 -44.17 -37.29 74.76
C ASN A 166 -44.64 -38.69 75.19
N LEU A 167 -43.86 -39.74 74.90
CA LEU A 167 -44.15 -41.09 75.36
C LEU A 167 -44.09 -41.20 76.89
N GLN A 168 -43.07 -40.62 77.53
CA GLN A 168 -42.96 -40.56 79.00
C GLN A 168 -44.17 -39.84 79.62
N LEU A 169 -44.51 -38.65 79.12
CA LEU A 169 -45.66 -37.88 79.58
C LEU A 169 -46.98 -38.62 79.37
N ALA A 170 -47.15 -39.34 78.26
CA ALA A 170 -48.34 -40.14 78.02
C ALA A 170 -48.47 -41.31 79.00
N HIS A 171 -47.36 -41.97 79.35
CA HIS A 171 -47.34 -43.01 80.39
C HIS A 171 -47.67 -42.44 81.76
N GLU A 172 -47.08 -41.30 82.15
CA GLU A 172 -47.36 -40.61 83.40
C GLU A 172 -48.83 -40.17 83.48
N GLN A 173 -49.36 -39.57 82.41
CA GLN A 173 -50.76 -39.14 82.32
C GLN A 173 -51.73 -40.32 82.40
N LYS A 174 -51.42 -41.44 81.74
CA LYS A 174 -52.21 -42.67 81.81
C LYS A 174 -52.19 -43.25 83.23
N ALA A 175 -51.01 -43.33 83.86
CA ALA A 175 -50.88 -43.81 85.24
C ALA A 175 -51.67 -42.92 86.23
N PHE A 176 -51.65 -41.60 86.02
CA PHE A 176 -52.43 -40.65 86.81
C PHE A 176 -53.94 -40.80 86.59
N GLN A 177 -54.39 -40.99 85.34
CA GLN A 177 -55.79 -41.31 85.04
C GLN A 177 -56.22 -42.64 85.64
N ASP A 178 -55.39 -43.68 85.58
CA ASP A 178 -55.68 -44.99 86.18
C ASP A 178 -55.78 -44.89 87.72
N TYR A 179 -54.96 -44.04 88.33
CA TYR A 179 -55.04 -43.71 89.77
C TYR A 179 -56.36 -42.98 90.10
N LEU A 180 -56.69 -41.89 89.38
CA LEU A 180 -57.95 -41.16 89.54
C LEU A 180 -59.18 -42.07 89.35
N ASN A 181 -59.19 -42.90 88.31
CA ASN A 181 -60.28 -43.84 88.05
C ASN A 181 -60.45 -44.86 89.18
N LYS A 182 -59.35 -45.34 89.78
CA LYS A 182 -59.39 -46.21 90.96
C LYS A 182 -59.98 -45.49 92.17
N GLU A 183 -59.53 -44.27 92.48
CA GLU A 183 -60.07 -43.52 93.62
C GLU A 183 -61.54 -43.13 93.44
N VAL A 184 -61.93 -42.68 92.24
CA VAL A 184 -63.33 -42.35 91.92
C VAL A 184 -64.24 -43.59 91.89
N SER A 185 -63.71 -44.76 91.48
CA SER A 185 -64.45 -46.03 91.56
C SER A 185 -64.63 -46.57 92.99
N CYS A 186 -63.78 -46.15 93.93
CA CYS A 186 -63.94 -46.44 95.35
C CYS A 186 -64.94 -45.49 96.05
N GLU A 187 -65.28 -44.35 95.45
CA GLU A 187 -66.29 -43.41 95.96
C GLU A 187 -67.71 -43.64 95.43
N VAL A 188 -67.91 -44.56 94.49
CA VAL A 188 -69.26 -44.89 93.95
C VAL A 188 -69.53 -46.40 94.05
N VAL A 189 -69.73 -46.87 95.28
CA VAL A 189 -70.58 -48.03 95.61
C VAL A 189 -71.45 -47.63 96.80
N PHE A 190 -72.65 -47.14 96.50
CA PHE A 190 -73.82 -47.15 97.39
C PHE A 190 -74.74 -48.29 96.96
#